data_AF-A0A6N6ZUZ1-F1
#
_entry.id   AF-A0A6N6ZUZ1-F1
#
_cell.length_a   1.000
_cell.length_b   1.000
_cell.length_c   1.000
_cell.angle_alpha   90.00
_cell.angle_beta   90.00
_cell.angle_gamma   90.00
#
_symmetry.space_group_name_H-M   'P 1'
#
loop_
_entity.id
_entity.type
_entity.pdbx_description
1 polymer ?
#
loop_
_entity_poly.entity_id
_entity_poly.type
_entity_poly.pdbx_seq_one_letter_code
_entity_poly.pdbx_strand_id
1 'polypeptide(L)'
;MVTGDAESPLALSHPKRIRHPGDGAKLISANDSSGYTFRGRFTDATGLQACGVGYEVTQKAHNALRWLIRRQAYRNEDQVIVTWSVAGKPIPDPFQDSRALFLSSEEISQSTASAALPNIGDVGQAFQNRLNKAIAGYRTKLGPTEDIVVMGLDSATPGRMAITFYRELKGSEFLDRVEAWHGNSAWPQNFGKEARFVGAPAPRDIAEAAFGRRLDDKLRKSTVERLLPCIVDGRPPPRDLVESVVRKTCNRVGMDHWEWEKNLGIACALFKGFFKGREYEMTLETDRTSRDYLYGRLLAIAEHIESRALYVGGETRDTTAAKLMQRFADRPTSTWRTIELALAPAKSRLRAKRAGFLHEMEKLHDEVIASFAGDDFLDDRKLSGEFLLGYHCQRQTLNPPAKADSATPDEETTTE
;
A
#
# COMPACT_ATOMS: atom_id res chain seq x y z
N MET A 1 -11.69 -41.67 -19.27
CA MET A 1 -10.45 -40.87 -19.38
C MET A 1 -10.80 -39.55 -20.04
N VAL A 2 -10.39 -38.41 -19.47
CA VAL A 2 -10.74 -37.08 -20.01
C VAL A 2 -9.99 -36.77 -21.32
N THR A 3 -8.82 -37.38 -21.53
CA THR A 3 -7.98 -37.21 -22.74
C THR A 3 -8.23 -38.25 -23.83
N GLY A 4 -8.93 -39.36 -23.53
CA GLY A 4 -9.25 -40.42 -24.49
C GLY A 4 -8.10 -41.35 -24.90
N ASP A 5 -6.86 -41.09 -24.50
CA ASP A 5 -5.69 -41.89 -24.88
C ASP A 5 -5.40 -43.02 -23.87
N ALA A 6 -5.63 -44.26 -24.28
CA ALA A 6 -5.48 -45.45 -23.44
C ALA A 6 -4.03 -45.84 -23.14
N GLU A 7 -3.06 -45.36 -23.92
CA GLU A 7 -1.64 -45.77 -23.78
C GLU A 7 -0.78 -44.76 -23.03
N SER A 8 -1.34 -43.62 -22.64
CA SER A 8 -0.61 -42.58 -21.92
C SER A 8 -0.09 -43.08 -20.55
N PRO A 9 1.24 -43.05 -20.28
CA PRO A 9 1.78 -43.50 -19.01
C PRO A 9 1.30 -42.60 -17.88
N LEU A 10 0.68 -43.18 -16.85
CA LEU A 10 0.17 -42.44 -15.70
C LEU A 10 1.28 -42.11 -14.70
N ALA A 11 1.21 -40.93 -14.09
CA ALA A 11 2.11 -40.52 -13.04
C ALA A 11 1.82 -41.29 -11.74
N LEU A 12 2.81 -42.01 -11.22
CA LEU A 12 2.74 -42.59 -9.88
C LEU A 12 2.96 -41.56 -8.76
N SER A 13 3.63 -40.45 -9.08
CA SER A 13 3.85 -39.35 -8.14
C SER A 13 4.02 -38.01 -8.87
N HIS A 14 3.60 -36.94 -8.21
CA HIS A 14 3.75 -35.59 -8.73
C HIS A 14 4.97 -34.87 -8.15
N PRO A 15 5.59 -33.95 -8.92
CA PRO A 15 6.75 -33.19 -8.48
C PRO A 15 6.49 -32.38 -7.19
N LYS A 16 7.50 -32.37 -6.31
CA LYS A 16 7.64 -31.46 -5.15
C LYS A 16 8.60 -30.29 -5.50
N ARG A 17 8.90 -29.42 -4.53
CA ARG A 17 9.85 -28.30 -4.70
C ARG A 17 9.40 -27.29 -5.76
N ILE A 18 8.13 -26.90 -5.69
CA ILE A 18 7.52 -26.01 -6.69
C ILE A 18 7.93 -24.56 -6.41
N ARG A 19 7.83 -24.12 -5.14
CA ARG A 19 8.13 -22.73 -4.75
C ARG A 19 9.62 -22.43 -4.58
N HIS A 20 10.37 -23.36 -3.98
CA HIS A 20 11.82 -23.28 -3.76
C HIS A 20 12.44 -24.68 -3.55
N PRO A 21 13.77 -24.85 -3.63
CA PRO A 21 14.42 -26.17 -3.56
C PRO A 21 14.22 -26.96 -2.26
N GLY A 22 13.99 -26.27 -1.13
CA GLY A 22 13.70 -26.88 0.17
C GLY A 22 12.23 -27.29 0.38
N ASP A 23 11.33 -26.88 -0.51
CA ASP A 23 9.89 -27.07 -0.34
C ASP A 23 9.47 -28.53 -0.57
N GLY A 24 9.04 -29.20 0.50
CA GLY A 24 8.53 -30.56 0.43
C GLY A 24 7.09 -30.65 -0.09
N ALA A 25 6.38 -29.53 -0.22
CA ALA A 25 4.98 -29.52 -0.56
C ALA A 25 4.71 -29.91 -2.01
N LYS A 26 3.60 -30.63 -2.21
CA LYS A 26 3.07 -31.01 -3.52
C LYS A 26 1.73 -30.32 -3.76
N LEU A 27 1.51 -29.89 -5.00
CA LEU A 27 0.22 -29.37 -5.45
C LEU A 27 -0.81 -30.49 -5.63
N ILE A 28 -0.36 -31.62 -6.18
CA ILE A 28 -1.14 -32.85 -6.29
C ILE A 28 -0.47 -33.91 -5.41
N SER A 29 -1.16 -34.37 -4.38
CA SER A 29 -0.67 -35.39 -3.45
C SER A 29 -1.74 -36.43 -3.18
N ALA A 30 -1.36 -37.71 -3.17
CA ALA A 30 -2.21 -38.82 -2.78
C ALA A 30 -1.44 -39.68 -1.77
N ASN A 31 -1.89 -39.70 -0.50
CA ASN A 31 -1.19 -40.37 0.59
C ASN A 31 -2.16 -41.07 1.57
N ASP A 32 -3.40 -41.38 1.19
CA ASP A 32 -4.40 -41.98 2.08
C ASP A 32 -4.32 -43.51 2.05
N SER A 33 -3.31 -44.08 2.71
CA SER A 33 -3.28 -45.52 3.06
C SER A 33 -3.65 -45.78 4.53
N SER A 34 -3.74 -44.72 5.36
CA SER A 34 -4.16 -44.79 6.76
C SER A 34 -4.86 -43.49 7.19
N GLY A 35 -5.83 -43.56 8.10
CA GLY A 35 -6.58 -42.40 8.62
C GLY A 35 -7.87 -42.02 7.89
N TYR A 36 -8.23 -42.74 6.81
CA TYR A 36 -9.51 -42.70 6.08
C TYR A 36 -10.20 -41.33 6.00
N THR A 37 -9.75 -40.44 5.11
CA THR A 37 -10.63 -39.37 4.60
C THR A 37 -11.56 -39.90 3.50
N PHE A 38 -11.17 -40.99 2.82
CA PHE A 38 -11.96 -41.62 1.77
C PHE A 38 -12.74 -42.85 2.29
N ARG A 39 -14.05 -42.68 2.55
CA ARG A 39 -14.96 -43.75 2.98
C ARG A 39 -15.44 -44.62 1.80
N GLY A 40 -14.58 -45.53 1.34
CA GLY A 40 -15.05 -46.79 0.73
C GLY A 40 -15.45 -46.80 -0.76
N ARG A 41 -15.06 -45.80 -1.58
CA ARG A 41 -15.26 -45.85 -3.04
C ARG A 41 -14.03 -46.29 -3.85
N PHE A 42 -12.82 -46.10 -3.31
CA PHE A 42 -11.57 -46.50 -3.97
C PHE A 42 -10.80 -47.46 -3.06
N THR A 43 -10.24 -48.52 -3.64
CA THR A 43 -9.54 -49.61 -2.97
C THR A 43 -8.02 -49.53 -3.11
N ASP A 44 -7.49 -48.57 -3.90
CA ASP A 44 -6.05 -48.34 -4.03
C ASP A 44 -5.56 -47.17 -3.16
N ALA A 45 -4.29 -47.23 -2.76
CA ALA A 45 -3.59 -46.18 -2.02
C ALA A 45 -2.98 -45.10 -2.94
N THR A 46 -3.10 -45.25 -4.26
CA THR A 46 -2.45 -44.41 -5.27
C THR A 46 -3.35 -43.29 -5.78
N GLY A 47 -4.67 -43.36 -5.51
CA GLY A 47 -5.69 -42.44 -6.00
C GLY A 47 -6.04 -42.66 -7.49
N LEU A 48 -5.52 -43.73 -8.11
CA LEU A 48 -5.62 -43.96 -9.55
C LEU A 48 -7.03 -44.36 -9.99
N GLN A 49 -7.81 -44.99 -9.12
CA GLN A 49 -9.21 -45.34 -9.40
C GLN A 49 -10.16 -44.15 -9.58
N ALA A 50 -9.78 -42.94 -9.16
CA ALA A 50 -10.57 -41.73 -9.37
C ALA A 50 -10.26 -41.06 -10.72
N CYS A 51 -9.02 -40.58 -10.85
CA CYS A 51 -8.52 -39.83 -12.00
C CYS A 51 -6.99 -39.89 -11.97
N GLY A 52 -6.36 -40.35 -13.05
CA GLY A 52 -4.91 -40.33 -13.23
C GLY A 52 -4.47 -39.14 -14.08
N VAL A 53 -3.31 -38.57 -13.76
CA VAL A 53 -2.65 -37.55 -14.59
C VAL A 53 -1.49 -38.22 -15.32
N GLY A 54 -1.34 -37.96 -16.62
CA GLY A 54 -0.21 -38.48 -17.40
C GLY A 54 1.15 -38.01 -16.85
N TYR A 55 2.14 -38.89 -16.89
CA TYR A 55 3.50 -38.65 -16.39
C TYR A 55 4.13 -37.42 -17.06
N GLU A 56 4.07 -37.34 -18.39
CA GLU A 56 4.62 -36.18 -19.09
C GLU A 56 3.88 -34.88 -18.75
N VAL A 57 2.55 -34.94 -18.68
CA VAL A 57 1.70 -33.77 -18.40
C VAL A 57 2.04 -33.20 -17.03
N THR A 58 2.14 -34.04 -16.00
CA THR A 58 2.50 -33.57 -14.67
C THR A 58 3.91 -32.97 -14.63
N GLN A 59 4.89 -33.54 -15.34
CA GLN A 59 6.24 -33.00 -15.37
C GLN A 59 6.29 -31.64 -16.07
N LYS A 60 5.66 -31.53 -17.25
CA LYS A 60 5.57 -30.28 -18.03
C LYS A 60 4.89 -29.17 -17.21
N ALA A 61 3.72 -29.45 -16.63
CA ALA A 61 2.96 -28.47 -15.86
C ALA A 61 3.72 -27.97 -14.61
N HIS A 62 4.29 -28.88 -13.81
CA HIS A 62 5.00 -28.49 -12.59
C HIS A 62 6.33 -27.78 -12.87
N ASN A 63 7.05 -28.16 -13.93
CA ASN A 63 8.28 -27.46 -14.34
C ASN A 63 7.98 -26.08 -14.89
N ALA A 64 6.90 -25.92 -15.68
CA ALA A 64 6.44 -24.61 -16.15
C ALA A 64 6.09 -23.70 -14.97
N LEU A 65 5.34 -24.19 -13.99
CA LEU A 65 5.01 -23.44 -12.77
C LEU A 65 6.26 -23.06 -11.97
N ARG A 66 7.20 -23.99 -11.79
CA ARG A 66 8.48 -23.69 -11.11
C ARG A 66 9.27 -22.60 -11.84
N TRP A 67 9.26 -22.62 -13.17
CA TRP A 67 9.92 -21.59 -13.98
C TRP A 67 9.24 -20.23 -13.84
N LEU A 68 7.90 -20.17 -13.93
CA LEU A 68 7.13 -18.94 -13.72
C LEU A 68 7.39 -18.34 -12.33
N ILE A 69 7.39 -19.17 -11.29
CA ILE A 69 7.63 -18.75 -9.91
C ILE A 69 9.04 -18.18 -9.70
N ARG A 70 10.04 -18.71 -10.40
CA ARG A 70 11.41 -18.16 -10.34
C ARG A 70 11.55 -16.87 -11.13
N ARG A 71 10.80 -16.73 -12.22
CA ARG A 71 10.91 -15.60 -13.14
C ARG A 71 10.22 -14.35 -12.63
N GLN A 72 9.01 -14.46 -12.07
CA GLN A 72 8.14 -13.29 -11.89
C GLN A 72 7.10 -13.41 -10.76
N ALA A 73 7.31 -14.29 -9.78
CA ALA A 73 6.38 -14.36 -8.66
C ALA A 73 6.70 -13.32 -7.57
N TYR A 74 5.63 -12.75 -7.03
CA TYR A 74 5.64 -12.09 -5.74
C TYR A 74 5.77 -13.14 -4.63
N ARG A 75 6.70 -12.92 -3.70
CA ARG A 75 7.01 -13.84 -2.60
C ARG A 75 6.75 -13.19 -1.25
N ASN A 76 6.01 -13.89 -0.40
CA ASN A 76 5.73 -13.52 0.98
C ASN A 76 5.91 -14.77 1.86
N GLU A 77 7.16 -15.05 2.22
CA GLU A 77 7.58 -16.35 2.76
C GLU A 77 7.21 -17.51 1.82
N ASP A 78 6.55 -18.55 2.33
CA ASP A 78 6.06 -19.66 1.52
C ASP A 78 4.78 -19.34 0.72
N GLN A 79 4.16 -18.18 0.96
CA GLN A 79 3.05 -17.73 0.10
C GLN A 79 3.64 -17.12 -1.17
N VAL A 80 3.22 -17.64 -2.32
CA VAL A 80 3.71 -17.21 -3.62
C VAL A 80 2.52 -16.81 -4.46
N ILE A 81 2.58 -15.63 -5.05
CA ILE A 81 1.58 -15.17 -6.03
C ILE A 81 2.30 -14.96 -7.34
N VAL A 82 1.81 -15.62 -8.39
CA VAL A 82 2.41 -15.55 -9.72
C VAL A 82 1.36 -15.09 -10.72
N THR A 83 1.73 -14.09 -11.50
CA THR A 83 0.89 -13.54 -12.56
C THR A 83 1.63 -13.68 -13.88
N TRP A 84 0.96 -14.11 -14.96
CA TRP A 84 1.57 -14.19 -16.29
C TRP A 84 0.56 -14.04 -17.41
N SER A 85 1.03 -13.55 -18.56
CA SER A 85 0.30 -13.69 -19.83
C SER A 85 0.54 -15.09 -20.39
N VAL A 86 -0.52 -15.77 -20.84
CA VAL A 86 -0.42 -17.09 -21.49
C VAL A 86 0.46 -17.04 -22.74
N ALA A 87 0.47 -15.91 -23.46
CA ALA A 87 1.35 -15.66 -24.60
C ALA A 87 2.80 -15.29 -24.21
N GLY A 88 3.13 -15.23 -22.92
CA GLY A 88 4.48 -14.91 -22.42
C GLY A 88 4.88 -13.44 -22.55
N LYS A 89 3.92 -12.55 -22.80
CA LYS A 89 4.14 -11.10 -22.91
C LYS A 89 4.41 -10.46 -21.55
N PRO A 90 5.19 -9.36 -21.49
CA PRO A 90 5.49 -8.67 -20.24
C PRO A 90 4.23 -8.03 -19.67
N ILE A 91 4.10 -8.09 -18.35
CA ILE A 91 2.99 -7.51 -17.58
C ILE A 91 3.53 -6.85 -16.32
N PRO A 92 2.82 -5.86 -15.74
CA PRO A 92 3.17 -5.33 -14.43
C PRO A 92 2.95 -6.39 -13.34
N ASP A 93 3.79 -6.39 -12.30
CA ASP A 93 3.51 -7.13 -11.07
C ASP A 93 2.47 -6.35 -10.25
N PRO A 94 1.24 -6.89 -10.08
CA PRO A 94 0.16 -6.16 -9.43
C PRO A 94 0.33 -6.06 -7.90
N PHE A 95 1.33 -6.72 -7.31
CA PHE A 95 1.57 -6.74 -5.85
C PHE A 95 2.74 -5.85 -5.42
N GLN A 96 3.30 -5.06 -6.34
CA GLN A 96 4.35 -4.08 -6.02
C GLN A 96 3.76 -2.71 -5.64
N ASP A 97 4.59 -1.87 -5.04
CA ASP A 97 4.25 -0.45 -4.87
C ASP A 97 4.32 0.31 -6.22
N SER A 98 3.75 1.51 -6.26
CA SER A 98 3.80 2.35 -7.48
C SER A 98 5.22 2.71 -7.91
N ARG A 99 6.19 2.78 -6.99
CA ARG A 99 7.58 3.13 -7.34
C ARG A 99 8.21 2.01 -8.16
N ALA A 100 8.04 0.75 -7.76
CA ALA A 100 8.50 -0.42 -8.49
C ALA A 100 7.76 -0.62 -9.82
N LEU A 101 6.46 -0.28 -9.89
CA LEU A 101 5.71 -0.24 -11.15
C LEU A 101 6.36 0.73 -12.16
N PHE A 102 6.77 1.92 -11.70
CA PHE A 102 7.40 2.91 -12.59
C PHE A 102 8.80 2.51 -13.02
N LEU A 103 9.62 1.99 -12.10
CA LEU A 103 10.98 1.51 -12.43
C LEU A 103 10.94 0.39 -13.49
N SER A 104 10.05 -0.58 -13.32
CA SER A 104 9.88 -1.67 -14.29
C SER A 104 9.34 -1.18 -15.64
N SER A 105 8.47 -0.17 -15.64
CA SER A 105 7.99 0.45 -16.88
C SER A 105 9.07 1.26 -17.60
N GLU A 106 9.98 1.91 -16.89
CA GLU A 106 11.08 2.68 -17.48
C GLU A 106 12.11 1.76 -18.13
N GLU A 107 12.41 0.59 -17.54
CA GLU A 107 13.18 -0.49 -18.18
C GLU A 107 12.50 -0.98 -19.47
N ILE A 108 11.17 -1.03 -19.48
CA ILE A 108 10.35 -1.39 -20.64
C ILE A 108 10.36 -0.28 -21.71
N SER A 109 10.65 0.96 -21.34
CA SER A 109 10.42 2.17 -22.13
C SER A 109 11.68 3.02 -22.32
N GLN A 110 12.88 2.43 -22.46
CA GLN A 110 14.10 3.20 -22.77
C GLN A 110 14.00 4.01 -24.07
N SER A 111 13.41 5.21 -23.94
CA SER A 111 13.62 6.44 -24.66
C SER A 111 13.03 7.56 -23.79
N THR A 112 13.90 8.44 -23.28
CA THR A 112 13.66 9.78 -22.68
C THR A 112 13.25 9.94 -21.19
N ALA A 113 14.28 10.31 -20.42
CA ALA A 113 14.44 11.50 -19.57
C ALA A 113 13.66 11.70 -18.24
N SER A 114 14.46 11.72 -17.16
CA SER A 114 14.49 12.68 -16.03
C SER A 114 13.21 12.89 -15.20
N ALA A 115 13.21 12.26 -14.02
CA ALA A 115 12.21 12.47 -12.98
C ALA A 115 12.54 13.71 -12.12
N ALA A 116 12.04 14.88 -12.52
CA ALA A 116 11.87 16.00 -11.59
C ALA A 116 10.59 15.79 -10.76
N LEU A 117 10.66 16.05 -9.45
CA LEU A 117 9.49 16.08 -8.57
C LEU A 117 8.60 17.28 -8.97
N PRO A 118 7.30 17.07 -9.23
CA PRO A 118 6.38 18.14 -9.63
C PRO A 118 6.13 19.14 -8.48
N ASN A 119 5.72 20.35 -8.84
CA ASN A 119 5.24 21.37 -7.91
C ASN A 119 4.11 20.83 -7.03
N ILE A 120 4.00 21.31 -5.79
CA ILE A 120 3.05 20.84 -4.77
C ILE A 120 1.59 20.83 -5.28
N GLY A 121 1.20 21.78 -6.13
CA GLY A 121 -0.17 21.86 -6.69
C GLY A 121 -0.50 20.84 -7.80
N ASP A 122 0.48 20.14 -8.36
CA ASP A 122 0.31 19.19 -9.48
C ASP A 122 0.72 17.76 -9.08
N VAL A 123 0.73 17.45 -7.78
CA VAL A 123 1.17 16.11 -7.31
C VAL A 123 0.21 15.02 -7.81
N GLY A 124 -1.09 15.31 -7.79
CA GLY A 124 -2.16 14.45 -8.30
C GLY A 124 -2.03 14.14 -9.79
N GLN A 125 -2.04 15.19 -10.59
CA GLN A 125 -2.05 15.08 -12.04
C GLN A 125 -0.71 14.57 -12.57
N ALA A 126 0.43 15.00 -12.02
CA ALA A 126 1.72 14.43 -12.38
C ALA A 126 1.82 12.92 -12.08
N PHE A 127 1.30 12.46 -10.94
CA PHE A 127 1.23 11.02 -10.66
C PHE A 127 0.34 10.29 -11.67
N GLN A 128 -0.87 10.80 -11.93
CA GLN A 128 -1.80 10.18 -12.88
C GLN A 128 -1.19 10.11 -14.28
N ASN A 129 -0.50 11.17 -14.73
CA ASN A 129 0.18 11.19 -16.01
C ASN A 129 1.29 10.12 -16.09
N ARG A 130 2.08 9.95 -15.02
CA ARG A 130 3.10 8.89 -14.95
C ARG A 130 2.48 7.50 -14.96
N LEU A 131 1.39 7.30 -14.22
CA LEU A 131 0.65 6.04 -14.20
C LEU A 131 0.08 5.69 -15.57
N ASN A 132 -0.61 6.63 -16.22
CA ASN A 132 -1.18 6.45 -17.55
C ASN A 132 -0.09 6.09 -18.57
N LYS A 133 1.07 6.76 -18.52
CA LYS A 133 2.21 6.45 -19.40
C LYS A 133 2.76 5.05 -19.14
N ALA A 134 2.93 4.67 -17.87
CA ALA A 134 3.44 3.35 -17.52
C ALA A 134 2.50 2.22 -17.99
N ILE A 135 1.20 2.36 -17.71
CA ILE A 135 0.18 1.40 -18.14
C ILE A 135 0.06 1.38 -19.67
N ALA A 136 0.12 2.53 -20.35
CA ALA A 136 0.14 2.59 -21.81
C ALA A 136 1.34 1.81 -22.39
N GLY A 137 2.52 1.90 -21.77
CA GLY A 137 3.69 1.10 -22.14
C GLY A 137 3.40 -0.41 -22.14
N TYR A 138 2.70 -0.91 -21.13
CA TYR A 138 2.23 -2.30 -21.11
C TYR A 138 1.13 -2.59 -22.14
N ARG A 139 0.16 -1.68 -22.33
CA ARG A 139 -0.92 -1.84 -23.33
C ARG A 139 -0.39 -1.97 -24.76
N THR A 140 0.74 -1.34 -25.10
CA THR A 140 1.35 -1.50 -26.43
C THR A 140 1.91 -2.90 -26.67
N LYS A 141 2.39 -3.57 -25.61
CA LYS A 141 3.00 -4.90 -25.67
C LYS A 141 1.98 -6.01 -25.45
N LEU A 142 0.98 -5.76 -24.60
CA LEU A 142 -0.07 -6.70 -24.24
C LEU A 142 -1.37 -6.38 -25.00
N GLY A 143 -1.76 -7.28 -25.90
CA GLY A 143 -3.03 -7.14 -26.63
C GLY A 143 -4.24 -7.19 -25.69
N PRO A 144 -5.36 -6.52 -26.04
CA PRO A 144 -6.52 -6.42 -25.15
C PRO A 144 -7.18 -7.77 -24.86
N THR A 145 -7.12 -8.71 -25.79
CA THR A 145 -7.75 -10.05 -25.70
C THR A 145 -6.82 -11.13 -25.14
N GLU A 146 -5.58 -10.79 -24.81
CA GLU A 146 -4.59 -11.71 -24.24
C GLU A 146 -5.08 -12.25 -22.90
N ASP A 147 -4.85 -13.54 -22.64
CA ASP A 147 -5.23 -14.16 -21.38
C ASP A 147 -4.13 -13.95 -20.34
N ILE A 148 -4.53 -13.39 -19.20
CA ILE A 148 -3.70 -13.20 -18.01
C ILE A 148 -4.20 -14.15 -16.93
N VAL A 149 -3.28 -14.89 -16.32
CA VAL A 149 -3.56 -15.74 -15.17
C VAL A 149 -2.90 -15.14 -13.94
N VAL A 150 -3.66 -15.02 -12.85
CA VAL A 150 -3.16 -14.71 -11.51
C VAL A 150 -3.41 -15.92 -10.62
N MET A 151 -2.35 -16.49 -10.04
CA MET A 151 -2.43 -17.67 -9.19
C MET A 151 -1.72 -17.44 -7.86
N GLY A 152 -2.44 -17.61 -6.75
CA GLY A 152 -1.91 -17.65 -5.39
C GLY A 152 -1.69 -19.10 -4.93
N LEU A 153 -0.54 -19.37 -4.33
CA LEU A 153 -0.12 -20.67 -3.82
C LEU A 153 0.35 -20.52 -2.37
N ASP A 154 -0.17 -21.36 -1.48
CA ASP A 154 0.30 -21.43 -0.09
C ASP A 154 0.16 -22.86 0.48
N SER A 155 0.79 -23.09 1.64
CA SER A 155 0.72 -24.34 2.37
C SER A 155 0.18 -24.10 3.78
N ALA A 156 -0.99 -24.67 4.08
CA ALA A 156 -1.51 -24.70 5.45
C ALA A 156 -0.83 -25.77 6.32
N THR A 157 -0.31 -26.85 5.71
CA THR A 157 0.36 -27.97 6.39
C THR A 157 1.64 -28.37 5.67
N PRO A 158 2.67 -28.87 6.37
CA PRO A 158 3.86 -29.42 5.73
C PRO A 158 3.50 -30.50 4.70
N GLY A 159 4.11 -30.45 3.52
CA GLY A 159 3.95 -31.49 2.49
C GLY A 159 2.74 -31.33 1.54
N ARG A 160 1.79 -30.43 1.83
CA ARG A 160 0.64 -30.14 0.93
C ARG A 160 0.59 -28.64 0.59
N MET A 161 0.34 -28.33 -0.67
CA MET A 161 0.17 -26.97 -1.17
C MET A 161 -1.20 -26.84 -1.83
N ALA A 162 -1.85 -25.70 -1.66
CA ALA A 162 -3.13 -25.39 -2.26
C ALA A 162 -3.01 -24.16 -3.17
N ILE A 163 -3.88 -24.12 -4.19
CA ILE A 163 -4.18 -22.89 -4.92
C ILE A 163 -5.16 -22.10 -4.07
N THR A 164 -4.71 -21.02 -3.46
CA THR A 164 -5.54 -20.18 -2.57
C THR A 164 -6.30 -19.11 -3.37
N PHE A 165 -5.79 -18.74 -4.53
CA PHE A 165 -6.43 -17.79 -5.43
C PHE A 165 -6.17 -18.17 -6.88
N TYR A 166 -7.19 -18.05 -7.73
CA TYR A 166 -7.05 -18.26 -9.16
C TYR A 166 -8.01 -17.35 -9.92
N ARG A 167 -7.45 -16.54 -10.84
CA ARG A 167 -8.22 -15.70 -11.75
C ARG A 167 -7.62 -15.74 -13.14
N GLU A 168 -8.49 -15.79 -14.13
CA GLU A 168 -8.19 -15.54 -15.53
C GLU A 168 -8.88 -14.24 -15.93
N LEU A 169 -8.14 -13.34 -16.55
CA LEU A 169 -8.60 -12.01 -16.97
C LEU A 169 -8.11 -11.72 -18.38
N LYS A 170 -8.84 -10.87 -19.09
CA LYS A 170 -8.32 -10.30 -20.34
C LYS A 170 -7.26 -9.24 -20.04
N GLY A 171 -6.29 -9.09 -20.94
CA GLY A 171 -5.18 -8.16 -20.78
C GLY A 171 -5.64 -6.71 -20.56
N SER A 172 -6.71 -6.28 -21.25
CA SER A 172 -7.32 -4.98 -21.02
C SER A 172 -7.86 -4.85 -19.60
N GLU A 173 -8.66 -5.82 -19.15
CA GLU A 173 -9.24 -5.81 -17.81
C GLU A 173 -8.14 -5.83 -16.74
N PHE A 174 -7.13 -6.69 -16.88
CA PHE A 174 -6.02 -6.75 -15.93
C PHE A 174 -5.32 -5.39 -15.77
N LEU A 175 -4.98 -4.73 -16.89
CA LEU A 175 -4.32 -3.43 -16.85
C LEU A 175 -5.23 -2.34 -16.27
N ASP A 176 -6.53 -2.35 -16.58
CA ASP A 176 -7.51 -1.43 -16.00
C ASP A 176 -7.60 -1.60 -14.47
N ARG A 177 -7.55 -2.84 -13.96
CA ARG A 177 -7.61 -3.15 -12.53
C ARG A 177 -6.36 -2.68 -11.79
N VAL A 178 -5.17 -2.89 -12.38
CA VAL A 178 -3.90 -2.41 -11.84
C VAL A 178 -3.87 -0.88 -11.81
N GLU A 179 -4.22 -0.23 -12.92
CA GLU A 179 -4.34 1.22 -13.03
C GLU A 179 -5.29 1.77 -11.96
N ALA A 180 -6.48 1.19 -11.83
CA ALA A 180 -7.46 1.58 -10.83
C ALA A 180 -6.94 1.40 -9.40
N TRP A 181 -6.25 0.31 -9.07
CA TRP A 181 -5.68 0.12 -7.74
C TRP A 181 -4.66 1.21 -7.40
N HIS A 182 -3.69 1.43 -8.29
CA HIS A 182 -2.63 2.40 -8.05
C HIS A 182 -3.14 3.85 -8.04
N GLY A 183 -4.11 4.20 -8.91
CA GLY A 183 -4.73 5.52 -8.94
C GLY A 183 -5.58 5.81 -7.69
N ASN A 184 -6.45 4.87 -7.33
CA ASN A 184 -7.36 5.05 -6.19
C ASN A 184 -6.58 5.11 -4.86
N SER A 185 -5.57 4.26 -4.70
CA SER A 185 -4.76 4.18 -3.48
C SER A 185 -3.50 5.05 -3.55
N ALA A 186 -3.38 5.97 -4.51
CA ALA A 186 -2.25 6.90 -4.57
C ALA A 186 -2.28 7.90 -3.42
N TRP A 187 -1.14 8.03 -2.73
CA TRP A 187 -0.89 9.06 -1.72
C TRP A 187 0.61 9.33 -1.59
N PRO A 188 1.06 10.50 -1.09
CA PRO A 188 2.46 10.68 -0.77
C PRO A 188 2.93 9.72 0.35
N GLN A 189 3.98 8.97 0.06
CA GLN A 189 4.58 7.94 0.90
C GLN A 189 5.96 8.38 1.41
N ASN A 190 6.23 8.14 2.70
CA ASN A 190 7.53 8.43 3.32
C ASN A 190 8.05 7.21 4.07
N PHE A 191 8.88 6.41 3.40
CA PHE A 191 9.48 5.19 3.93
C PHE A 191 10.89 5.44 4.51
N GLY A 192 11.18 6.70 4.89
CA GLY A 192 12.48 7.12 5.42
C GLY A 192 13.37 7.78 4.37
N LYS A 193 14.69 7.73 4.58
CA LYS A 193 15.67 8.47 3.77
C LYS A 193 15.79 7.98 2.33
N GLU A 194 15.57 6.69 2.11
CA GLU A 194 15.86 6.03 0.82
C GLU A 194 14.64 5.90 -0.09
N ALA A 195 13.44 6.18 0.42
CA ALA A 195 12.20 5.90 -0.29
C ALA A 195 11.12 6.94 0.07
N ARG A 196 11.00 7.96 -0.77
CA ARG A 196 9.85 8.89 -0.77
C ARG A 196 9.28 8.94 -2.17
N PHE A 197 7.99 8.72 -2.29
CA PHE A 197 7.32 8.65 -3.59
C PHE A 197 5.84 8.98 -3.43
N VAL A 198 5.14 9.19 -4.53
CA VAL A 198 3.68 9.31 -4.54
C VAL A 198 3.14 8.07 -5.22
N GLY A 199 2.17 7.42 -4.59
CA GLY A 199 1.51 6.25 -5.15
C GLY A 199 0.97 5.26 -4.12
N ALA A 200 0.55 4.10 -4.60
CA ALA A 200 -0.02 3.05 -3.77
C ALA A 200 1.08 2.24 -3.07
N PRO A 201 0.90 1.90 -1.78
CA PRO A 201 1.82 1.04 -1.05
C PRO A 201 1.67 -0.44 -1.44
N ALA A 202 2.70 -1.24 -1.23
CA ALA A 202 2.64 -2.67 -1.47
C ALA A 202 1.77 -3.39 -0.41
N PRO A 203 1.12 -4.52 -0.75
CA PRO A 203 0.29 -5.29 0.19
C PRO A 203 1.00 -5.73 1.47
N ARG A 204 2.30 -6.04 1.37
CA ARG A 204 3.14 -6.34 2.55
C ARG A 204 3.23 -5.16 3.50
N ASP A 205 3.44 -3.96 2.97
CA ASP A 205 3.55 -2.75 3.78
C ASP A 205 2.21 -2.40 4.43
N ILE A 206 1.09 -2.65 3.75
CA ILE A 206 -0.25 -2.51 4.32
C ILE A 206 -0.43 -3.45 5.52
N ALA A 207 0.02 -4.70 5.42
CA ALA A 207 -0.05 -5.65 6.53
C ALA A 207 0.82 -5.22 7.72
N GLU A 208 2.04 -4.76 7.46
CA GLU A 208 2.93 -4.21 8.49
C GLU A 208 2.36 -2.94 9.14
N ALA A 209 1.72 -2.06 8.38
CA ALA A 209 1.08 -0.85 8.92
C ALA A 209 -0.16 -1.17 9.77
N ALA A 210 -0.87 -2.26 9.47
CA ALA A 210 -2.04 -2.69 10.24
C ALA A 210 -1.66 -3.35 11.58
N PHE A 211 -0.62 -4.21 11.57
CA PHE A 211 -0.33 -5.12 12.67
C PHE A 211 1.05 -4.90 13.33
N GLY A 212 1.88 -4.04 12.77
CA GLY A 212 3.26 -3.76 13.21
C GLY A 212 4.30 -4.66 12.52
N ARG A 213 5.58 -4.28 12.61
CA ARG A 213 6.69 -4.98 11.94
C ARG A 213 6.93 -6.42 12.42
N ARG A 214 6.65 -6.70 13.69
CA ARG A 214 6.78 -8.04 14.29
C ARG A 214 5.50 -8.87 14.12
N LEU A 215 4.85 -8.76 12.95
CA LEU A 215 3.66 -9.57 12.66
C LEU A 215 4.05 -11.02 12.36
N ASP A 216 3.23 -11.94 12.85
CA ASP A 216 3.34 -13.34 12.52
C ASP A 216 3.12 -13.59 11.02
N ASP A 217 3.88 -14.52 10.45
CA ASP A 217 3.86 -14.81 9.02
C ASP A 217 2.47 -15.25 8.54
N LYS A 218 1.72 -15.99 9.37
CA LYS A 218 0.36 -16.42 9.04
C LYS A 218 -0.57 -15.23 8.90
N LEU A 219 -0.46 -14.24 9.79
CA LEU A 219 -1.26 -13.02 9.74
C LEU A 219 -0.88 -12.16 8.53
N ARG A 220 0.42 -12.07 8.20
CA ARG A 220 0.90 -11.38 7.00
C ARG A 220 0.33 -12.00 5.74
N LYS A 221 0.45 -13.32 5.59
CA LYS A 221 -0.06 -14.10 4.45
C LYS A 221 -1.57 -13.93 4.29
N SER A 222 -2.32 -14.06 5.38
CA SER A 222 -3.78 -13.87 5.36
C SER A 222 -4.15 -12.45 4.94
N THR A 223 -3.41 -11.44 5.37
CA THR A 223 -3.69 -10.04 5.01
C THR A 223 -3.41 -9.77 3.52
N VAL A 224 -2.29 -10.27 3.00
CA VAL A 224 -1.96 -10.17 1.57
C VAL A 224 -3.00 -10.91 0.72
N GLU A 225 -3.44 -12.09 1.17
CA GLU A 225 -4.51 -12.86 0.51
C GLU A 225 -5.85 -12.12 0.48
N ARG A 226 -6.16 -11.32 1.50
CA ARG A 226 -7.37 -10.49 1.51
C ARG A 226 -7.28 -9.28 0.57
N LEU A 227 -6.08 -8.83 0.23
CA LEU A 227 -5.85 -7.73 -0.71
C LEU A 227 -5.85 -8.17 -2.17
N LEU A 228 -5.62 -9.46 -2.44
CA LEU A 228 -5.66 -10.06 -3.78
C LEU A 228 -6.95 -9.72 -4.56
N PRO A 229 -8.17 -9.99 -4.05
CA PRO A 229 -9.40 -9.60 -4.72
C PRO A 229 -9.59 -8.08 -4.85
N CYS A 230 -8.95 -7.27 -4.01
CA CYS A 230 -9.05 -5.82 -4.10
C CYS A 230 -8.29 -5.28 -5.31
N ILE A 231 -7.11 -5.86 -5.57
CA ILE A 231 -6.24 -5.50 -6.68
C ILE A 231 -6.73 -6.12 -7.98
N VAL A 232 -7.05 -7.42 -7.97
CA VAL A 232 -7.34 -8.20 -9.18
C VAL A 232 -8.81 -8.09 -9.60
N ASP A 233 -9.75 -8.21 -8.66
CA ASP A 233 -11.19 -8.16 -8.94
C ASP A 233 -11.76 -6.74 -8.77
N GLY A 234 -10.94 -5.76 -8.36
CA GLY A 234 -11.35 -4.37 -8.13
C GLY A 234 -12.26 -4.16 -6.92
N ARG A 235 -12.30 -5.10 -5.97
CA ARG A 235 -13.10 -4.98 -4.75
C ARG A 235 -12.58 -3.84 -3.85
N PRO A 236 -13.44 -3.20 -3.04
CA PRO A 236 -12.96 -2.25 -2.05
C PRO A 236 -12.06 -2.95 -1.01
N PRO A 237 -11.05 -2.26 -0.44
CA PRO A 237 -10.29 -2.77 0.68
C PRO A 237 -11.19 -3.23 1.84
N PRO A 238 -10.83 -4.27 2.60
CA PRO A 238 -11.63 -4.68 3.75
C PRO A 238 -11.71 -3.57 4.80
N ARG A 239 -12.93 -3.25 5.25
CA ARG A 239 -13.18 -2.15 6.19
C ARG A 239 -12.38 -2.29 7.49
N ASP A 240 -12.33 -3.50 8.05
CA ASP A 240 -11.58 -3.80 9.27
C ASP A 240 -10.07 -3.58 9.10
N LEU A 241 -9.53 -3.80 7.90
CA LEU A 241 -8.12 -3.54 7.59
C LEU A 241 -7.85 -2.03 7.55
N VAL A 242 -8.72 -1.26 6.88
CA VAL A 242 -8.65 0.21 6.84
C VAL A 242 -8.69 0.77 8.27
N GLU A 243 -9.66 0.34 9.08
CA GLU A 243 -9.80 0.77 10.47
C GLU A 243 -8.61 0.37 11.34
N SER A 244 -8.01 -0.80 11.08
CA SER A 244 -6.82 -1.28 11.80
C SER A 244 -5.60 -0.42 11.51
N VAL A 245 -5.33 -0.09 10.24
CA VAL A 245 -4.21 0.78 9.84
C VAL A 245 -4.39 2.18 10.43
N VAL A 246 -5.60 2.75 10.34
CA VAL A 246 -5.90 4.07 10.94
C VAL A 246 -5.67 4.04 12.44
N ARG A 247 -6.24 3.06 13.16
CA ARG A 247 -6.08 2.93 14.61
C ARG A 247 -4.61 2.77 15.01
N LYS A 248 -3.85 1.96 14.28
CA LYS A 248 -2.41 1.75 14.56
C LYS A 248 -1.64 3.05 14.37
N THR A 249 -1.89 3.77 13.28
CA THR A 249 -1.26 5.07 12.97
C THR A 249 -1.54 6.13 14.05
N CYS A 250 -2.75 6.12 14.64
CA CYS A 250 -3.11 7.03 15.73
C CYS A 250 -2.29 6.78 17.02
N ASN A 251 -1.79 5.56 17.23
CA ASN A 251 -0.93 5.22 18.37
C ASN A 251 0.54 5.59 18.10
N ARG A 252 0.79 6.88 17.87
CA ARG A 252 2.11 7.41 17.49
C ARG A 252 3.20 7.10 18.51
N VAL A 253 2.90 7.17 19.82
CA VAL A 253 3.87 6.99 20.91
C VAL A 253 4.50 5.59 20.91
N GLY A 254 3.80 4.59 20.36
CA GLY A 254 4.28 3.22 20.31
C GLY A 254 5.19 2.88 19.11
N MET A 255 5.64 3.88 18.34
CA MET A 255 6.38 3.68 17.09
C MET A 255 7.53 4.68 16.93
N ASP A 256 8.59 4.25 16.25
CA ASP A 256 9.64 5.17 15.81
C ASP A 256 9.08 6.19 14.82
N HIS A 257 9.64 7.40 14.79
CA HIS A 257 9.14 8.48 13.95
C HIS A 257 9.06 8.10 12.46
N TRP A 258 10.09 7.45 11.92
CA TRP A 258 10.11 7.04 10.51
C TRP A 258 9.07 5.95 10.20
N GLU A 259 8.81 5.04 11.14
CA GLU A 259 7.79 3.98 11.01
C GLU A 259 6.38 4.60 11.04
N TRP A 260 6.19 5.60 11.91
CA TRP A 260 4.94 6.34 11.96
C TRP A 260 4.68 7.15 10.68
N GLU A 261 5.69 7.81 10.10
CA GLU A 261 5.53 8.50 8.81
C GLU A 261 5.16 7.54 7.67
N LYS A 262 5.78 6.34 7.63
CA LYS A 262 5.39 5.27 6.71
C LYS A 262 3.92 4.90 6.90
N ASN A 263 3.50 4.63 8.13
CA ASN A 263 2.14 4.22 8.44
C ASN A 263 1.11 5.32 8.14
N LEU A 264 1.46 6.59 8.35
CA LEU A 264 0.61 7.73 8.01
C LEU A 264 0.32 7.79 6.51
N GLY A 265 1.34 7.66 5.66
CA GLY A 265 1.16 7.62 4.21
C GLY A 265 0.31 6.44 3.74
N ILE A 266 0.51 5.26 4.33
CA ILE A 266 -0.26 4.04 4.03
C ILE A 266 -1.71 4.16 4.49
N ALA A 267 -1.95 4.71 5.68
CA ALA A 267 -3.29 4.93 6.23
C ALA A 267 -4.11 5.85 5.33
N CYS A 268 -3.50 6.96 4.89
CA CYS A 268 -4.14 7.91 4.00
C CYS A 268 -4.45 7.29 2.62
N ALA A 269 -3.47 6.58 2.03
CA ALA A 269 -3.66 5.84 0.78
C ALA A 269 -4.84 4.86 0.84
N LEU A 270 -4.88 4.04 1.90
CA LEU A 270 -5.89 3.01 2.05
C LEU A 270 -7.28 3.59 2.35
N PHE A 271 -7.35 4.67 3.16
CA PHE A 271 -8.59 5.36 3.46
C PHE A 271 -9.17 6.03 2.21
N LYS A 272 -8.34 6.76 1.43
CA LYS A 272 -8.73 7.32 0.13
C LYS A 272 -9.20 6.22 -0.83
N GLY A 273 -8.46 5.13 -0.94
CA GLY A 273 -8.79 3.99 -1.80
C GLY A 273 -10.07 3.24 -1.39
N PHE A 274 -10.47 3.28 -0.12
CA PHE A 274 -11.75 2.74 0.36
C PHE A 274 -12.93 3.65 0.03
N PHE A 275 -12.76 4.98 0.17
CA PHE A 275 -13.80 5.97 -0.08
C PHE A 275 -13.67 6.63 -1.46
N LYS A 276 -13.60 5.82 -2.53
CA LYS A 276 -13.37 6.28 -3.92
C LYS A 276 -14.33 7.37 -4.41
N GLY A 277 -15.56 7.44 -3.87
CA GLY A 277 -16.58 8.42 -4.26
C GLY A 277 -16.49 9.79 -3.54
N ARG A 278 -15.49 10.01 -2.67
CA ARG A 278 -15.33 11.28 -1.94
C ARG A 278 -14.27 12.22 -2.54
N GLU A 279 -13.58 11.76 -3.59
CA GLU A 279 -12.60 12.52 -4.38
C GLU A 279 -11.64 13.37 -3.53
N TYR A 280 -10.73 12.70 -2.81
CA TYR A 280 -9.70 13.39 -2.03
C TYR A 280 -8.52 13.78 -2.91
N GLU A 281 -8.11 15.04 -2.82
CA GLU A 281 -6.87 15.50 -3.42
C GLU A 281 -5.65 15.03 -2.61
N MET A 282 -4.49 14.91 -3.27
CA MET A 282 -3.22 14.63 -2.59
C MET A 282 -2.55 15.91 -2.06
N THR A 283 -3.27 17.02 -2.12
CA THR A 283 -2.91 18.37 -1.68
C THR A 283 -3.84 18.83 -0.56
N LEU A 284 -3.52 19.97 0.07
CA LEU A 284 -4.38 20.54 1.09
C LEU A 284 -5.64 21.13 0.47
N GLU A 285 -6.80 20.56 0.81
CA GLU A 285 -8.13 21.03 0.41
C GLU A 285 -8.59 22.07 1.42
N THR A 286 -8.38 23.35 1.11
CA THR A 286 -8.71 24.45 2.03
C THR A 286 -10.21 24.68 2.20
N ASP A 287 -10.99 24.28 1.21
CA ASP A 287 -12.44 24.41 1.07
C ASP A 287 -13.22 23.21 1.65
N ARG A 288 -12.55 22.10 1.97
CA ARG A 288 -13.19 20.93 2.59
C ARG A 288 -13.56 21.23 4.04
N THR A 289 -14.87 21.31 4.30
CA THR A 289 -15.45 21.63 5.62
C THR A 289 -15.88 20.40 6.43
N SER A 290 -15.50 19.19 6.02
CA SER A 290 -15.81 17.98 6.80
C SER A 290 -15.13 18.05 8.17
N ARG A 291 -15.92 17.82 9.22
CA ARG A 291 -15.49 17.85 10.63
C ARG A 291 -14.15 17.13 10.85
N ASP A 292 -14.05 15.90 10.38
CA ASP A 292 -12.86 15.07 10.60
C ASP A 292 -11.62 15.67 9.92
N TYR A 293 -11.74 16.14 8.68
CA TYR A 293 -10.64 16.77 7.95
C TYR A 293 -10.16 18.05 8.63
N LEU A 294 -11.09 18.90 9.08
CA LEU A 294 -10.78 20.14 9.80
C LEU A 294 -10.08 19.87 11.14
N TYR A 295 -10.52 18.86 11.90
CA TYR A 295 -9.80 18.43 13.10
C TYR A 295 -8.39 17.95 12.79
N GLY A 296 -8.19 17.26 11.67
CA GLY A 296 -6.87 16.90 11.16
C GLY A 296 -5.99 18.13 10.94
N ARG A 297 -6.51 19.15 10.26
CA ARG A 297 -5.81 20.43 10.03
C ARG A 297 -5.45 21.13 11.35
N LEU A 298 -6.38 21.21 12.30
CA LEU A 298 -6.14 21.78 13.64
C LEU A 298 -5.00 21.07 14.37
N LEU A 299 -4.99 19.74 14.37
CA LEU A 299 -3.94 18.96 15.01
C LEU A 299 -2.57 19.23 14.38
N ALA A 300 -2.50 19.36 13.06
CA ALA A 300 -1.27 19.66 12.33
C ALA A 300 -0.74 21.08 12.66
N ILE A 301 -1.63 22.07 12.75
CA ILE A 301 -1.26 23.44 13.14
C ILE A 301 -0.73 23.47 14.57
N ALA A 302 -1.43 22.83 15.52
CA ALA A 302 -1.01 22.74 16.91
C ALA A 302 0.38 22.08 17.05
N GLU A 303 0.60 20.97 16.35
CA GLU A 303 1.91 20.32 16.31
C GLU A 303 2.98 21.25 15.75
N HIS A 304 2.70 21.95 14.65
CA HIS A 304 3.66 22.83 14.00
C HIS A 304 4.08 24.01 14.90
N ILE A 305 3.12 24.62 15.60
CA ILE A 305 3.37 25.66 16.60
C ILE A 305 4.30 25.12 17.70
N GLU A 306 3.95 23.99 18.31
CA GLU A 306 4.73 23.43 19.41
C GLU A 306 6.13 22.99 18.94
N SER A 307 6.24 22.27 17.83
CA SER A 307 7.52 21.86 17.25
C SER A 307 8.44 23.05 16.99
N ARG A 308 7.93 24.16 16.44
CA ARG A 308 8.73 25.37 16.23
C ARG A 308 9.19 25.99 17.55
N ALA A 309 8.31 26.03 18.56
CA ALA A 309 8.64 26.56 19.88
C ALA A 309 9.70 25.71 20.61
N LEU A 310 9.66 24.38 20.44
CA LEU A 310 10.66 23.46 20.97
C LEU A 310 12.01 23.64 20.30
N TYR A 311 12.02 23.75 18.97
CA TYR A 311 13.23 24.06 18.20
C TYR A 311 13.90 25.37 18.68
N VAL A 312 13.11 26.44 18.86
CA VAL A 312 13.60 27.73 19.37
C VAL A 312 14.08 27.65 20.83
N GLY A 313 13.58 26.69 21.60
CA GLY A 313 13.98 26.41 22.97
C GLY A 313 15.16 25.44 23.09
N GLY A 314 15.60 24.79 22.00
CA GLY A 314 16.60 23.72 22.05
C GLY A 314 16.09 22.43 22.70
N GLU A 315 14.76 22.23 22.77
CA GLU A 315 14.14 21.03 23.34
C GLU A 315 13.91 19.96 22.27
N THR A 316 14.21 18.69 22.58
CA THR A 316 14.09 17.55 21.64
C THR A 316 12.95 16.59 21.96
N ARG A 317 12.05 16.98 22.87
CA ARG A 317 10.90 16.16 23.28
C ARG A 317 9.79 16.14 22.22
N ASP A 318 8.92 15.13 22.30
CA ASP A 318 7.69 15.09 21.50
C ASP A 318 6.71 16.21 21.88
N THR A 319 5.92 16.62 20.88
CA THR A 319 4.81 17.56 21.05
C THR A 319 3.63 16.91 21.79
N THR A 320 2.83 17.74 22.42
CA THR A 320 1.57 17.38 23.07
C THR A 320 0.59 16.79 22.04
N ALA A 321 0.52 17.38 20.84
CA ALA A 321 -0.27 16.85 19.72
C ALA A 321 0.16 15.42 19.34
N ALA A 322 1.47 15.15 19.25
CA ALA A 322 2.00 13.81 18.98
C ALA A 322 1.61 12.80 20.06
N LYS A 323 1.76 13.18 21.33
CA LYS A 323 1.46 12.32 22.49
C LYS A 323 -0.02 12.01 22.63
N LEU A 324 -0.89 12.98 22.33
CA LEU A 324 -2.34 12.86 22.51
C LEU A 324 -3.07 12.42 21.25
N MET A 325 -2.38 12.14 20.14
CA MET A 325 -2.99 11.80 18.84
C MET A 325 -4.04 10.69 18.92
N GLN A 326 -3.77 9.62 19.68
CA GLN A 326 -4.74 8.53 19.86
C GLN A 326 -6.00 9.01 20.59
N ARG A 327 -5.85 9.76 21.68
CA ARG A 327 -6.97 10.30 22.44
C ARG A 327 -7.74 11.34 21.62
N PHE A 328 -7.05 12.13 20.82
CA PHE A 328 -7.64 13.10 19.90
C PHE A 328 -8.49 12.43 18.84
N ALA A 329 -8.03 11.31 18.27
CA ALA A 329 -8.83 10.52 17.33
C ALA A 329 -10.11 9.97 17.98
N ASP A 330 -10.06 9.51 19.23
CA ASP A 330 -11.24 8.95 19.92
C ASP A 330 -12.17 10.02 20.52
N ARG A 331 -11.63 11.17 20.93
CA ARG A 331 -12.30 12.27 21.65
C ARG A 331 -11.72 13.64 21.22
N PRO A 332 -12.08 14.14 20.02
CA PRO A 332 -11.42 15.29 19.42
C PRO A 332 -11.65 16.60 20.17
N THR A 333 -12.89 16.95 20.53
CA THR A 333 -13.24 18.21 21.19
C THR A 333 -12.58 18.31 22.56
N SER A 334 -12.72 17.28 23.40
CA SER A 334 -12.18 17.31 24.77
C SER A 334 -10.66 17.24 24.80
N THR A 335 -10.05 16.51 23.86
CA THR A 335 -8.59 16.46 23.72
C THR A 335 -8.04 17.75 23.11
N TRP A 336 -8.75 18.36 22.16
CA TRP A 336 -8.36 19.64 21.56
C TRP A 336 -8.21 20.72 22.61
N ARG A 337 -9.18 20.87 23.52
CA ARG A 337 -9.09 21.81 24.64
C ARG A 337 -7.81 21.59 25.47
N THR A 338 -7.43 20.34 25.69
CA THR A 338 -6.19 20.01 26.42
C THR A 338 -4.95 20.44 25.64
N ILE A 339 -4.92 20.16 24.33
CA ILE A 339 -3.82 20.55 23.44
C ILE A 339 -3.71 22.08 23.38
N GLU A 340 -4.82 22.79 23.16
CA GLU A 340 -4.87 24.24 23.04
C GLU A 340 -4.32 24.95 24.30
N LEU A 341 -4.76 24.51 25.49
CA LEU A 341 -4.24 25.04 26.75
C LEU A 341 -2.73 24.75 26.92
N ALA A 342 -2.27 23.58 26.50
CA ALA A 342 -0.86 23.22 26.54
C ALA A 342 0.02 24.03 25.56
N LEU A 343 -0.57 24.67 24.54
CA LEU A 343 0.16 25.54 23.61
C LEU A 343 0.50 26.91 24.21
N ALA A 344 -0.09 27.34 25.32
CA ALA A 344 0.12 28.69 25.86
C ALA A 344 1.61 29.06 26.11
N PRO A 345 2.44 28.19 26.71
CA PRO A 345 3.88 28.45 26.85
C PRO A 345 4.61 28.54 25.51
N ALA A 346 4.24 27.68 24.56
CA ALA A 346 4.82 27.69 23.20
C ALA A 346 4.49 28.99 22.47
N LYS A 347 3.22 29.43 22.51
CA LYS A 347 2.77 30.71 21.95
C LYS A 347 3.49 31.89 22.59
N SER A 348 3.63 31.93 23.92
CA SER A 348 4.37 33.01 24.61
C SER A 348 5.82 33.13 24.14
N ARG A 349 6.52 31.99 24.04
CA ARG A 349 7.90 31.92 23.54
C ARG A 349 8.02 32.39 22.09
N LEU A 350 7.11 31.93 21.22
CA LEU A 350 7.09 32.33 19.81
C LEU A 350 6.72 33.80 19.64
N ARG A 351 5.84 34.34 20.49
CA ARG A 351 5.51 35.77 20.47
C ARG A 351 6.74 36.64 20.74
N ALA A 352 7.62 36.21 21.64
CA ALA A 352 8.85 36.94 21.94
C ALA A 352 9.93 36.81 20.85
N LYS A 353 10.06 35.64 20.20
CA LYS A 353 11.21 35.34 19.31
C LYS A 353 10.86 35.24 17.81
N ARG A 354 9.59 35.01 17.47
CA ARG A 354 9.09 34.66 16.13
C ARG A 354 7.63 35.15 15.95
N ALA A 355 7.35 36.40 16.29
CA ALA A 355 5.98 36.95 16.32
C ALA A 355 5.23 36.80 14.99
N GLY A 356 5.88 37.07 13.86
CA GLY A 356 5.26 36.93 12.53
C GLY A 356 4.79 35.51 12.23
N PHE A 357 5.63 34.51 12.48
CA PHE A 357 5.27 33.09 12.34
C PHE A 357 4.06 32.73 13.23
N LEU A 358 4.06 33.19 14.49
CA LEU A 358 2.93 32.91 15.37
C LEU A 358 1.63 33.54 14.86
N HIS A 359 1.70 34.79 14.38
CA HIS A 359 0.54 35.48 13.84
C HIS A 359 -0.06 34.75 12.63
N GLU A 360 0.79 34.26 11.71
CA GLU A 360 0.33 33.43 10.59
C GLU A 360 -0.35 32.14 11.04
N MET A 361 0.19 31.47 12.07
CA MET A 361 -0.41 30.25 12.62
C MET A 361 -1.71 30.50 13.38
N GLU A 362 -1.81 31.62 14.11
CA GLU A 362 -3.05 32.04 14.79
C GLU A 362 -4.13 32.38 13.75
N LYS A 363 -3.77 33.10 12.68
CA LYS A 363 -4.69 33.38 11.57
C LYS A 363 -5.20 32.10 10.91
N LEU A 364 -4.29 31.17 10.57
CA LEU A 364 -4.65 29.89 9.95
C LEU A 364 -5.52 29.03 10.89
N HIS A 365 -5.22 29.05 12.19
CA HIS A 365 -6.05 28.39 13.20
C HIS A 365 -7.48 28.93 13.21
N ASP A 366 -7.64 30.26 13.23
CA ASP A 366 -8.95 30.91 13.26
C ASP A 366 -9.74 30.65 11.96
N GLU A 367 -9.06 30.63 10.81
CA GLU A 367 -9.65 30.25 9.51
C GLU A 367 -10.21 28.81 9.54
N VAL A 368 -9.47 27.87 10.12
CA VAL A 368 -9.92 26.46 10.24
C VAL A 368 -11.09 26.33 11.23
N ILE A 369 -11.04 27.01 12.39
CA ILE A 369 -12.16 27.01 13.34
C ILE A 369 -13.42 27.62 12.72
N ALA A 370 -13.30 28.72 11.98
CA ALA A 370 -14.43 29.36 11.31
C ALA A 370 -15.05 28.50 10.19
N SER A 371 -14.32 27.49 9.71
CA SER A 371 -14.79 26.57 8.66
C SER A 371 -15.66 25.42 9.19
N PHE A 372 -15.73 25.20 10.51
CA PHE A 372 -16.62 24.18 11.07
C PHE A 372 -18.09 24.59 10.93
N ALA A 373 -18.94 23.64 10.56
CA ALA A 373 -20.37 23.86 10.39
C ALA A 373 -21.15 23.58 11.69
N GLY A 374 -21.97 24.55 12.13
CA GLY A 374 -22.84 24.39 13.29
C GLY A 374 -22.09 23.93 14.54
N ASP A 375 -22.57 22.84 15.16
CA ASP A 375 -22.00 22.27 16.39
C ASP A 375 -20.91 21.21 16.13
N ASP A 376 -20.42 21.04 14.90
CA ASP A 376 -19.44 19.99 14.55
C ASP A 376 -18.14 20.11 15.37
N PHE A 377 -17.74 21.33 15.74
CA PHE A 377 -16.58 21.56 16.61
C PHE A 377 -16.81 21.15 18.07
N LEU A 378 -18.06 21.03 18.51
CA LEU A 378 -18.44 20.60 19.86
C LEU A 378 -18.70 19.09 19.93
N ASP A 379 -18.75 18.41 18.78
CA ASP A 379 -19.00 16.99 18.67
C ASP A 379 -17.75 16.15 19.00
N ASP A 380 -17.76 15.55 20.19
CA ASP A 380 -16.68 14.70 20.72
C ASP A 380 -16.80 13.21 20.31
N ARG A 381 -17.57 12.91 19.23
CA ARG A 381 -17.59 11.57 18.62
C ARG A 381 -16.22 11.21 18.04
N LYS A 382 -15.93 9.92 17.91
CA LYS A 382 -14.69 9.44 17.31
C LYS A 382 -14.51 9.93 15.86
N LEU A 383 -13.30 10.36 15.51
CA LEU A 383 -12.89 10.73 14.15
C LEU A 383 -12.70 9.48 13.29
N SER A 384 -13.12 9.55 12.03
CA SER A 384 -12.76 8.58 10.99
C SER A 384 -11.35 8.86 10.47
N GLY A 385 -10.77 7.95 9.67
CA GLY A 385 -9.44 8.14 9.07
C GLY A 385 -9.29 9.38 8.18
N GLU A 386 -10.38 10.09 7.85
CA GLU A 386 -10.35 11.34 7.10
C GLU A 386 -9.52 12.42 7.81
N PHE A 387 -9.48 12.44 9.14
CA PHE A 387 -8.65 13.40 9.86
C PHE A 387 -7.15 13.21 9.57
N LEU A 388 -6.70 11.99 9.26
CA LEU A 388 -5.31 11.73 8.90
C LEU A 388 -4.97 12.35 7.53
N LEU A 389 -5.93 12.42 6.61
CA LEU A 389 -5.76 13.09 5.31
C LEU A 389 -5.48 14.58 5.52
N GLY A 390 -6.39 15.27 6.22
CA GLY A 390 -6.27 16.71 6.50
C GLY A 390 -5.02 17.04 7.32
N TYR A 391 -4.72 16.19 8.31
CA TYR A 391 -3.50 16.30 9.10
C TYR A 391 -2.23 16.16 8.24
N HIS A 392 -2.17 15.15 7.38
CA HIS A 392 -1.00 14.90 6.53
C HIS A 392 -0.81 16.00 5.48
N CYS A 393 -1.87 16.42 4.78
CA CYS A 393 -1.78 17.50 3.80
C CYS A 393 -1.38 18.83 4.46
N GLN A 394 -1.98 19.17 5.60
CA GLN A 394 -1.63 20.40 6.33
C GLN A 394 -0.18 20.38 6.80
N ARG A 395 0.33 19.24 7.28
CA ARG A 395 1.76 19.08 7.65
C ARG A 395 2.70 19.28 6.46
N GLN A 396 2.34 18.75 5.28
CA GLN A 396 3.14 18.93 4.07
C GLN A 396 3.17 20.38 3.60
N THR A 397 2.04 21.10 3.68
CA THR A 397 1.97 22.52 3.34
C THR A 397 2.78 23.38 4.31
N LEU A 398 2.75 23.08 5.61
CA LEU A 398 3.49 23.82 6.63
C LEU A 398 5.01 23.54 6.62
N ASN A 399 5.41 22.37 6.10
CA ASN A 399 6.81 21.95 5.97
C ASN A 399 7.08 21.49 4.53
N PRO A 400 7.09 22.41 3.54
CA PRO A 400 7.36 22.03 2.18
C PRO A 400 8.79 21.44 2.08
N PRO A 401 9.01 20.40 1.26
CA PRO A 401 10.36 19.90 1.02
C PRO A 401 11.24 21.04 0.48
N ALA A 402 12.50 21.08 0.89
CA ALA A 402 13.46 22.04 0.34
C ALA A 402 13.45 21.95 -1.19
N LYS A 403 13.29 23.08 -1.89
CA LYS A 403 13.42 23.12 -3.34
C LYS A 403 14.81 22.57 -3.68
N ALA A 404 14.87 21.60 -4.59
CA ALA A 404 16.15 21.25 -5.19
C ALA A 404 16.62 22.50 -5.93
N ASP A 405 17.72 23.11 -5.47
CA ASP A 405 18.31 24.27 -6.12
C ASP A 405 18.55 23.90 -7.59
N SER A 406 17.89 24.63 -8.48
CA SER A 406 18.29 24.67 -9.88
C SER A 406 19.72 25.17 -9.90
N ALA A 407 20.67 24.31 -10.22
CA ALA A 407 22.03 24.72 -10.52
C ALA A 407 21.98 25.79 -11.62
N THR A 408 22.14 27.05 -11.23
CA THR A 408 22.48 28.13 -12.14
C THR A 408 23.81 27.75 -12.78
N PRO A 409 23.96 27.77 -14.12
CA PRO A 409 25.26 27.58 -14.74
C PRO A 409 26.15 28.74 -14.31
N ASP A 410 27.25 28.45 -13.62
CA ASP A 410 28.29 29.44 -13.35
C ASP A 410 28.78 30.00 -14.69
N GLU A 411 28.70 31.33 -14.82
CA GLU A 411 29.35 32.07 -15.90
C GLU A 411 30.85 31.79 -15.84
N GLU A 412 31.39 31.21 -16.91
CA GLU A 412 32.83 31.14 -17.17
C GLU A 412 33.39 32.57 -17.26
N THR A 413 33.92 33.07 -16.15
CA THR A 413 34.86 34.19 -16.16
C THR A 413 36.09 33.79 -16.98
N THR A 414 36.13 34.26 -18.22
CA THR A 414 37.34 34.33 -19.03
C THR A 414 38.22 35.44 -18.44
N THR A 415 39.39 35.07 -17.93
CA THR A 415 40.49 36.01 -17.71
C THR A 415 41.64 35.62 -18.63
N GLU A 416 42.04 36.60 -19.44
CA GLU A 416 43.29 36.65 -20.21
C GLU A 416 44.54 36.40 -19.37
#